data_AF-A0A914ALR5-F1
#
_entry.id   AF-A0A914ALR5-F1
#
_cell.length_a   1.000
_cell.length_b   1.000
_cell.length_c   1.000
_cell.angle_alpha   90.00
_cell.angle_beta   90.00
_cell.angle_gamma   90.00
#
_symmetry.space_group_name_H-M   'P 1'
#
loop_
_entity.id
_entity.type
_entity.pdbx_description
1 polymer ?
#
loop_
_entity_poly.entity_id
_entity_poly.type
_entity_poly.pdbx_seq_one_letter_code
_entity_poly.pdbx_strand_id
1 'polypeptide(L)'
;MEVTPGLSELKGNLGIDTIHRWMKAPTKRNGTSKIYQGLIDAKVPAKRNDKRKENVNEHYYSARVKYARQACSKFPGCSLMFSVDNKNKLRVSSCTPAVDRRCKVSRYFPSDDSPNLYDHDFPTPGYLITPAGYMQMAPPSPPQMTADKLGRPSLRLPECNAINVVNRGPHTKTTIASHCNDLFPLIQRSKKTCITILADGGADFNVNHLTNEWFLMHLFKDLDLDMLLGTTFCPGFSARNPIEHVWGVLTSAATSIYLPDRLPGELPPTLQHLTGNALRQKEGQVFDAALTTLEGYWSDVRYSNVPIVVSHKSSEVEAHPYTDDEYSRVHKLLTGPYRDIKQARDIHDDMAFFKRHIDRRVGMVIFTKCQPPDVCDHCAISPPKNPEALAMYRAFPSPAPSPAHPDHFMSFVEAISQPQVPPDEHMPVVQEKQLGRCSLCRYVYTSETNKKDHRKIFHPR
;
A
#
# COMPACT_ATOMS: atom_id res chain seq x y z
N MET A 1 -8.32 -53.24 14.09
CA MET A 1 -8.50 -52.06 13.22
C MET A 1 -8.89 -52.57 11.86
N GLU A 2 -10.15 -52.38 11.47
CA GLU A 2 -10.59 -52.65 10.10
C GLU A 2 -9.89 -51.66 9.17
N VAL A 3 -9.13 -52.19 8.22
CA VAL A 3 -8.51 -51.39 7.16
C VAL A 3 -9.63 -51.05 6.18
N THR A 4 -9.92 -49.76 6.04
CA THR A 4 -10.90 -49.25 5.07
C THR A 4 -10.55 -49.75 3.66
N PRO A 5 -11.48 -50.40 2.93
CA PRO A 5 -11.20 -50.92 1.60
C PRO A 5 -10.78 -49.80 0.64
N GLY A 6 -9.65 -49.97 -0.05
CA GLY A 6 -9.18 -49.07 -1.14
C GLY A 6 -7.79 -48.47 -0.97
N LEU A 7 -7.15 -48.59 0.20
CA LEU A 7 -5.79 -48.05 0.42
C LEU A 7 -4.67 -48.94 -0.13
N SER A 8 -4.92 -50.22 -0.38
CA SER A 8 -3.93 -51.20 -0.84
C SER A 8 -3.62 -51.12 -2.35
N GLU A 9 -4.37 -50.34 -3.12
CA GLU A 9 -4.24 -50.31 -4.59
C GLU A 9 -3.38 -49.14 -5.13
N LEU A 10 -2.98 -48.18 -4.29
CA LEU A 10 -2.21 -47.01 -4.73
C LEU A 10 -0.70 -47.27 -4.70
N LYS A 11 -0.24 -48.10 -5.64
CA LYS A 11 1.17 -48.10 -6.08
C LYS A 11 1.42 -46.86 -6.94
N GLY A 12 2.06 -45.84 -6.38
CA GLY A 12 2.63 -44.72 -7.15
C GLY A 12 2.61 -43.39 -6.41
N ASN A 13 3.81 -42.89 -6.07
CA ASN A 13 4.16 -41.53 -5.62
C ASN A 13 2.99 -40.60 -5.26
N LEU A 14 2.57 -40.66 -3.99
CA LEU A 14 1.60 -39.75 -3.40
C LEU A 14 2.20 -38.35 -3.24
N GLY A 15 1.87 -37.44 -4.16
CA GLY A 15 2.10 -36.02 -3.96
C GLY A 15 1.18 -35.46 -2.85
N ILE A 16 1.65 -34.46 -2.10
CA ILE A 16 0.91 -33.73 -1.04
C ILE A 16 -0.49 -33.27 -1.49
N ASP A 17 -0.66 -32.94 -2.77
CA ASP A 17 -1.95 -32.56 -3.37
C ASP A 17 -2.99 -33.71 -3.39
N THR A 18 -2.55 -34.96 -3.25
CA THR A 18 -3.40 -36.16 -3.29
C THR A 18 -4.15 -36.34 -1.96
N ILE A 19 -3.50 -36.06 -0.83
CA ILE A 19 -4.09 -36.19 0.52
C ILE A 19 -5.18 -35.13 0.75
N HIS A 20 -4.98 -33.89 0.28
CA HIS A 20 -5.97 -32.83 0.40
C HIS A 20 -7.28 -33.16 -0.34
N ARG A 21 -7.22 -33.92 -1.43
CA ARG A 21 -8.40 -34.34 -2.21
C ARG A 21 -9.18 -35.45 -1.52
N TRP A 22 -8.60 -36.18 -0.59
CA TRP A 22 -9.30 -37.21 0.19
C TRP A 22 -10.13 -36.62 1.33
N MET A 23 -9.86 -35.38 1.75
CA MET A 23 -10.61 -34.67 2.79
C MET A 23 -12.00 -34.21 2.33
N LYS A 24 -12.86 -33.77 3.27
CA LYS A 24 -14.13 -33.09 2.95
C LYS A 24 -13.87 -31.71 2.35
N ALA A 25 -14.67 -31.34 1.34
CA ALA A 25 -14.57 -30.03 0.70
C ALA A 25 -14.67 -28.86 1.71
N PRO A 26 -13.78 -27.85 1.65
CA PRO A 26 -13.82 -26.68 2.53
C PRO A 26 -15.14 -25.90 2.44
N THR A 27 -15.73 -25.87 1.24
CA THR A 27 -17.03 -25.26 0.95
C THR A 27 -17.77 -26.09 -0.10
N LYS A 28 -19.07 -26.31 0.07
CA LYS A 28 -19.89 -27.10 -0.87
C LYS A 28 -20.39 -26.30 -2.10
N ARG A 29 -20.17 -24.98 -2.13
CA ARG A 29 -20.81 -24.06 -3.09
C ARG A 29 -20.06 -23.82 -4.40
N ASN A 30 -18.81 -24.28 -4.55
CA ASN A 30 -17.97 -23.94 -5.69
C ASN A 30 -17.66 -25.18 -6.54
N GLY A 31 -17.40 -25.03 -7.85
CA GLY A 31 -17.06 -26.14 -8.76
C GLY A 31 -15.83 -26.95 -8.33
N THR A 32 -14.94 -26.36 -7.54
CA THR A 32 -13.76 -27.03 -6.94
C THR A 32 -14.11 -28.04 -5.85
N SER A 33 -15.33 -28.03 -5.31
CA SER A 33 -15.78 -29.04 -4.32
C SER A 33 -15.82 -30.45 -4.90
N LYS A 34 -15.98 -30.58 -6.23
CA LYS A 34 -16.02 -31.85 -6.97
C LYS A 34 -14.70 -32.63 -6.96
N ILE A 35 -13.60 -31.95 -6.63
CA ILE A 35 -12.25 -32.54 -6.60
C ILE A 35 -12.02 -33.27 -5.26
N TYR A 36 -12.88 -33.05 -4.27
CA TYR A 36 -12.78 -33.65 -2.94
C TYR A 36 -13.63 -34.92 -2.85
N GLN A 37 -13.01 -36.02 -2.45
CA GLN A 37 -13.63 -37.34 -2.33
C GLN A 37 -14.31 -37.56 -0.98
N GLY A 38 -13.91 -36.81 0.07
CA GLY A 38 -14.52 -36.90 1.40
C GLY A 38 -14.29 -38.23 2.13
N LEU A 39 -13.27 -39.00 1.73
CA LEU A 39 -12.85 -40.27 2.34
C LEU A 39 -12.29 -40.09 3.76
N ILE A 40 -11.73 -38.91 4.04
CA ILE A 40 -11.23 -38.52 5.35
C ILE A 40 -12.20 -37.47 5.93
N ASP A 41 -12.75 -37.73 7.12
CA ASP A 41 -13.59 -36.77 7.85
C ASP A 41 -12.76 -35.66 8.50
N ALA A 42 -12.03 -34.93 7.67
CA ALA A 42 -11.31 -33.72 8.02
C ALA A 42 -11.59 -32.67 6.94
N LYS A 43 -11.58 -31.39 7.30
CA LYS A 43 -11.68 -30.29 6.33
C LYS A 43 -10.71 -29.20 6.71
N VAL A 44 -10.11 -28.56 5.71
CA VAL A 44 -9.45 -27.28 5.90
C VAL A 44 -10.56 -26.22 6.04
N PRO A 45 -10.72 -25.56 7.19
CA PRO A 45 -11.77 -24.55 7.35
C PRO A 45 -11.59 -23.41 6.35
N ALA A 46 -12.70 -22.95 5.77
CA ALA A 46 -12.68 -21.78 4.90
C ALA A 46 -12.27 -20.55 5.74
N LYS A 47 -11.22 -19.84 5.33
CA LYS A 47 -10.90 -18.52 5.90
C LYS A 47 -12.07 -17.59 5.63
N ARG A 48 -12.75 -17.12 6.68
CA ARG A 48 -13.83 -16.14 6.58
C ARG A 48 -13.37 -14.81 7.16
N ASN A 49 -13.37 -13.77 6.34
CA ASN A 49 -13.22 -12.37 6.77
C ASN A 49 -14.60 -11.72 6.79
N ASP A 50 -15.44 -12.10 7.77
CA ASP A 50 -16.84 -11.66 7.84
C ASP A 50 -17.00 -10.24 8.43
N LYS A 51 -15.94 -9.64 9.00
CA LYS A 51 -15.99 -8.29 9.58
C LYS A 51 -15.74 -7.22 8.52
N ARG A 52 -16.66 -7.05 7.58
CA ARG A 52 -16.70 -5.86 6.73
C ARG A 52 -17.52 -4.80 7.44
N LYS A 53 -16.92 -3.65 7.75
CA LYS A 53 -17.69 -2.49 8.20
C LYS A 53 -18.29 -1.85 6.95
N GLU A 54 -19.61 -1.70 6.93
CA GLU A 54 -20.27 -0.88 5.92
C GLU A 54 -19.73 0.56 6.03
N ASN A 55 -19.44 1.17 4.89
CA ASN A 55 -19.03 2.57 4.83
C ASN A 55 -19.85 3.25 3.75
N VAL A 56 -20.60 4.28 4.13
CA VAL A 56 -21.47 5.04 3.22
C VAL A 56 -20.71 5.59 2.00
N ASN A 57 -19.40 5.82 2.13
CA ASN A 57 -18.57 6.36 1.06
C ASN A 57 -17.95 5.27 0.16
N GLU A 58 -18.15 3.98 0.45
CA GLU A 58 -17.47 2.87 -0.24
C GLU A 58 -17.61 2.96 -1.77
N HIS A 59 -18.83 3.18 -2.24
CA HIS A 59 -19.13 3.21 -3.66
C HIS A 59 -18.43 4.39 -4.36
N TYR A 60 -18.41 5.56 -3.72
CA TYR A 60 -17.70 6.75 -4.20
C TYR A 60 -16.18 6.52 -4.27
N TYR A 61 -15.58 5.99 -3.20
CA TYR A 61 -14.15 5.64 -3.17
C TYR A 61 -13.80 4.64 -4.28
N SER A 62 -14.67 3.65 -4.50
CA SER A 62 -14.46 2.63 -5.52
C SER A 62 -14.50 3.21 -6.93
N ALA A 63 -15.44 4.12 -7.22
CA ALA A 63 -15.50 4.85 -8.48
C ALA A 63 -14.24 5.72 -8.69
N ARG A 64 -13.83 6.47 -7.67
CA ARG A 64 -12.62 7.32 -7.70
C ARG A 64 -11.35 6.51 -7.97
N VAL A 65 -11.14 5.41 -7.26
CA VAL A 65 -10.00 4.52 -7.50
C VAL A 65 -10.05 3.95 -8.92
N LYS A 66 -11.23 3.56 -9.40
CA LYS A 66 -11.41 3.09 -10.79
C LYS A 66 -11.06 4.19 -11.81
N TYR A 67 -11.39 5.45 -11.53
CA TYR A 67 -11.01 6.60 -12.37
C TYR A 67 -9.50 6.78 -12.39
N ALA A 68 -8.84 6.78 -11.22
CA ALA A 68 -7.38 6.92 -11.13
C ALA A 68 -6.64 5.82 -11.91
N ARG A 69 -7.13 4.58 -11.81
CA ARG A 69 -6.59 3.43 -12.57
C ARG A 69 -6.77 3.59 -14.08
N GLN A 70 -7.94 4.02 -14.54
CA GLN A 70 -8.19 4.23 -15.96
C GLN A 70 -7.47 5.46 -16.52
N ALA A 71 -7.31 6.52 -15.73
CA ALA A 71 -6.51 7.69 -16.08
C ALA A 71 -5.04 7.32 -16.34
N CYS A 72 -4.47 6.45 -15.49
CA CYS A 72 -3.14 5.89 -15.73
C CYS A 72 -3.09 5.12 -17.07
N SER A 73 -4.11 4.32 -17.38
CA SER A 73 -4.23 3.59 -18.65
C SER A 73 -4.43 4.46 -19.89
N LYS A 74 -4.92 5.68 -19.75
CA LYS A 74 -5.14 6.59 -20.89
C LYS A 74 -3.81 7.06 -21.50
N PHE A 75 -2.75 7.16 -20.70
CA PHE A 75 -1.46 7.72 -21.11
C PHE A 75 -0.27 6.77 -20.85
N PRO A 76 -0.21 5.58 -21.47
CA PRO A 76 0.80 4.57 -21.16
C PRO A 76 2.23 5.00 -21.49
N GLY A 77 2.40 5.97 -22.40
CA GLY A 77 3.68 6.56 -22.75
C GLY A 77 4.37 7.24 -21.56
N CYS A 78 3.61 7.92 -20.70
CA CYS A 78 4.16 8.72 -19.59
C CYS A 78 3.67 8.31 -18.20
N SER A 79 2.69 7.41 -18.11
CA SER A 79 2.06 7.03 -16.84
C SER A 79 2.55 5.71 -16.25
N LEU A 80 2.58 5.66 -14.93
CA LEU A 80 2.83 4.45 -14.14
C LEU A 80 2.03 4.48 -12.84
N MET A 81 1.64 3.31 -12.35
CA MET A 81 0.98 3.18 -11.06
C MET A 81 1.79 2.31 -10.10
N PHE A 82 1.76 2.66 -8.81
CA PHE A 82 2.28 1.86 -7.73
C PHE A 82 1.16 1.54 -6.75
N SER A 83 0.91 0.26 -6.50
CA SER A 83 0.11 -0.21 -5.37
C SER A 83 1.06 -0.45 -4.19
N VAL A 84 0.81 0.25 -3.09
CA VAL A 84 1.71 0.32 -1.93
C VAL A 84 0.99 -0.05 -0.65
N ASP A 85 1.69 -0.73 0.26
CA ASP A 85 1.16 -1.14 1.56
C ASP A 85 2.28 -1.63 2.48
N ASN A 86 1.99 -1.73 3.78
CA ASN A 86 2.82 -2.42 4.76
C ASN A 86 2.20 -3.75 5.13
N LYS A 87 3.00 -4.81 5.07
CA LYS A 87 2.59 -6.11 5.59
C LYS A 87 2.51 -6.05 7.12
N ASN A 88 1.58 -6.82 7.69
CA ASN A 88 1.59 -7.08 9.13
C ASN A 88 2.97 -7.60 9.58
N LYS A 89 3.41 -7.12 10.75
CA LYS A 89 4.75 -7.36 11.29
C LYS A 89 5.07 -8.86 11.43
N LEU A 90 6.32 -9.20 11.13
CA LEU A 90 6.88 -10.55 11.28
C LEU A 90 7.70 -10.65 12.56
N ARG A 91 7.66 -11.80 13.23
CA ARG A 91 8.36 -12.03 14.49
C ARG A 91 9.81 -12.44 14.25
N VAL A 92 10.72 -11.88 15.04
CA VAL A 92 12.11 -12.33 15.12
C VAL A 92 12.28 -13.16 16.38
N SER A 93 12.45 -14.47 16.22
CA SER A 93 12.62 -15.40 17.33
C SER A 93 13.12 -16.77 16.85
N SER A 94 14.05 -17.34 17.61
CA SER A 94 14.47 -18.74 17.44
C SER A 94 13.49 -19.74 18.08
N CYS A 95 12.57 -19.27 18.92
CA CYS A 95 11.61 -20.10 19.66
C CYS A 95 10.17 -20.01 19.14
N THR A 96 9.85 -18.96 18.36
CA THR A 96 8.50 -18.77 17.78
C THR A 96 8.57 -18.52 16.26
N PRO A 97 7.61 -19.03 15.47
CA PRO A 97 7.60 -18.79 14.03
C PRO A 97 7.39 -17.31 13.68
N ALA A 98 7.95 -16.90 12.54
CA ALA A 98 7.87 -15.53 12.02
C ALA A 98 6.44 -15.05 11.74
N VAL A 99 5.56 -15.98 11.36
CA VAL A 99 4.12 -15.74 11.16
C VAL A 99 3.30 -16.51 12.18
N ASP A 100 2.14 -15.96 12.54
CA ASP A 100 1.26 -16.54 13.55
C ASP A 100 0.79 -17.97 13.19
N ARG A 101 0.62 -18.82 14.20
CA ARG A 101 0.12 -20.21 14.07
C ARG A 101 -1.23 -20.35 13.35
N ARG A 102 -2.02 -19.27 13.29
CA ARG A 102 -3.30 -19.20 12.57
C ARG A 102 -3.11 -19.12 11.04
N CYS A 103 -1.93 -18.76 10.55
CA CYS A 103 -1.55 -18.97 9.16
C CYS A 103 -1.42 -20.49 8.95
N LYS A 104 -2.00 -21.02 7.85
CA LYS A 104 -2.06 -22.47 7.60
C LYS A 104 -0.70 -23.11 7.82
N VAL A 105 -0.52 -23.85 8.91
CA VAL A 105 0.67 -24.67 9.11
C VAL A 105 0.66 -25.70 7.98
N SER A 106 1.62 -25.61 7.07
CA SER A 106 1.72 -26.48 5.88
C SER A 106 2.46 -27.79 6.18
N ARG A 107 2.68 -28.13 7.45
CA ARG A 107 3.37 -29.34 7.89
C ARG A 107 2.37 -30.39 8.36
N TYR A 108 2.65 -31.63 8.00
CA TYR A 108 1.95 -32.81 8.51
C TYR A 108 2.57 -33.20 9.86
N PHE A 109 1.73 -33.50 10.85
CA PHE A 109 2.16 -34.01 12.15
C PHE A 109 1.61 -35.44 12.32
N PRO A 110 2.38 -36.34 12.97
CA PRO A 110 1.84 -37.59 13.50
C PRO A 110 0.57 -37.39 14.34
N SER A 111 -0.31 -38.39 14.43
CA SER A 111 -1.59 -38.30 15.15
C SER A 111 -1.47 -38.02 16.65
N ASP A 112 -0.32 -38.38 17.22
CA ASP A 112 0.08 -38.20 18.61
C ASP A 112 1.01 -37.00 18.82
N ASP A 113 1.29 -36.25 17.75
CA ASP A 113 2.14 -35.07 17.76
C ASP A 113 1.33 -33.83 17.37
N SER A 114 1.64 -32.72 18.00
CA SER A 114 1.10 -31.42 17.62
C SER A 114 2.18 -30.39 17.90
N PRO A 115 2.30 -29.35 17.05
CA PRO A 115 3.33 -28.35 17.26
C PRO A 115 3.05 -27.64 18.58
N ASN A 116 3.85 -27.97 19.60
CA ASN A 116 3.90 -27.24 20.87
C ASN A 116 4.66 -25.93 20.64
N LEU A 117 4.01 -25.00 19.96
CA LEU A 117 4.52 -23.65 19.79
C LEU A 117 4.38 -22.94 21.14
N TYR A 118 5.48 -22.39 21.66
CA TYR A 118 5.45 -21.54 22.85
C TYR A 118 4.28 -20.56 22.74
N ASP A 119 3.45 -20.56 23.79
CA ASP A 119 2.27 -19.72 23.84
C ASP A 119 2.68 -18.25 23.79
N HIS A 120 1.73 -17.40 23.43
CA HIS A 120 1.75 -15.93 23.23
C HIS A 120 2.69 -15.03 24.06
N ASP A 121 3.43 -15.54 25.03
CA ASP A 121 4.49 -14.86 25.77
C ASP A 121 5.74 -14.73 24.90
N PHE A 122 5.85 -13.57 24.27
CA PHE A 122 7.00 -13.17 23.49
C PHE A 122 8.26 -13.14 24.38
N PRO A 123 9.32 -13.91 24.07
CA PRO A 123 10.55 -13.83 24.85
C PRO A 123 11.21 -12.44 24.74
N THR A 124 10.92 -11.68 23.69
CA THR A 124 11.36 -10.28 23.56
C THR A 124 10.32 -9.40 22.87
N PRO A 125 9.54 -8.61 23.62
CA PRO A 125 8.60 -7.65 23.06
C PRO A 125 9.28 -6.67 22.08
N GLY A 126 8.63 -6.37 20.95
CA GLY A 126 9.12 -5.39 19.98
C GLY A 126 10.09 -5.91 18.92
N TYR A 127 10.54 -7.17 19.01
CA TYR A 127 11.40 -7.82 18.00
C TYR A 127 10.61 -8.20 16.75
N LEU A 128 10.34 -7.19 15.93
CA LEU A 128 9.44 -7.27 14.80
C LEU A 128 10.06 -6.66 13.54
N ILE A 129 9.93 -7.36 12.43
CA ILE A 129 10.26 -6.87 11.09
C ILE A 129 8.99 -6.30 10.45
N THR A 130 9.11 -5.16 9.79
CA THR A 130 8.03 -4.53 9.01
C THR A 130 8.37 -4.58 7.52
N PRO A 131 7.71 -5.46 6.73
CA PRO A 131 7.85 -5.49 5.28
C PRO A 131 7.01 -4.38 4.63
N ALA A 132 7.62 -3.56 3.78
CA ALA A 132 6.96 -2.56 2.95
C ALA A 132 6.93 -3.00 1.49
N GLY A 133 5.77 -2.91 0.83
CA GLY A 133 5.54 -3.45 -0.51
C GLY A 133 5.24 -2.39 -1.56
N TYR A 134 5.83 -2.57 -2.74
CA TYR A 134 5.69 -1.67 -3.88
C TYR A 134 5.44 -2.49 -5.15
N MET A 135 4.17 -2.62 -5.53
CA MET A 135 3.77 -3.27 -6.78
C MET A 135 3.65 -2.23 -7.87
N GLN A 136 4.57 -2.25 -8.82
CA GLN A 136 4.48 -1.47 -10.04
C GLN A 136 3.43 -2.09 -10.96
N MET A 137 2.47 -1.28 -11.37
CA MET A 137 1.39 -1.63 -12.27
C MET A 137 1.50 -0.83 -13.57
N ALA A 138 1.78 -1.52 -14.67
CA ALA A 138 1.96 -0.89 -15.98
C ALA A 138 0.63 -0.87 -16.76
N PRO A 139 0.27 0.27 -17.37
CA PRO A 139 -0.87 0.32 -18.27
C PRO A 139 -0.57 -0.41 -19.60
N PRO A 140 -1.58 -1.00 -20.26
CA PRO A 140 -1.42 -1.53 -21.61
C PRO A 140 -0.94 -0.46 -22.60
N SER A 141 -0.01 -0.81 -23.47
CA SER A 141 0.52 0.06 -24.52
C SER A 141 0.37 -0.61 -25.88
N PRO A 142 -0.49 -0.11 -26.80
CA PRO A 142 -1.32 1.10 -26.70
C PRO A 142 -2.49 0.97 -25.70
N PRO A 143 -3.19 2.07 -25.34
CA PRO A 143 -4.40 2.00 -24.53
C PRO A 143 -5.44 1.06 -25.15
N GLN A 144 -6.08 0.24 -24.32
CA GLN A 144 -7.08 -0.73 -24.77
C GLN A 144 -8.45 -0.42 -24.17
N MET A 145 -9.46 -0.35 -25.03
CA MET A 145 -10.86 -0.24 -24.61
C MET A 145 -11.41 -1.60 -24.22
N THR A 146 -12.26 -1.60 -23.20
CA THR A 146 -13.01 -2.74 -22.67
C THR A 146 -14.42 -2.27 -22.31
N ALA A 147 -15.21 -3.18 -21.73
CA ALA A 147 -16.49 -2.86 -21.13
C ALA A 147 -16.47 -3.21 -19.63
N ASP A 148 -17.17 -2.42 -18.82
CA ASP A 148 -17.45 -2.81 -17.44
C ASP A 148 -18.60 -3.83 -17.35
N LYS A 149 -18.98 -4.22 -16.13
CA LYS A 149 -20.03 -5.23 -15.90
C LYS A 149 -21.40 -4.84 -16.46
N LEU A 150 -21.63 -3.56 -16.77
CA LEU A 150 -22.87 -3.03 -17.34
C LEU A 150 -22.74 -2.78 -18.85
N GLY A 151 -21.65 -3.23 -19.48
CA GLY A 151 -21.41 -3.02 -20.91
C GLY A 151 -20.87 -1.64 -21.27
N ARG A 152 -20.60 -0.76 -20.28
CA ARG A 152 -20.16 0.62 -20.53
C ARG A 152 -18.69 0.69 -20.93
N PRO A 153 -18.30 1.60 -21.85
CA PRO A 153 -16.91 1.80 -22.23
C PRO A 153 -15.99 2.03 -21.03
N SER A 154 -14.87 1.31 -20.99
CA SER A 154 -13.87 1.42 -19.95
C SER A 154 -12.47 1.22 -20.53
N LEU A 155 -11.44 1.78 -19.91
CA LEU A 155 -10.06 1.45 -20.24
C LEU A 155 -9.60 0.22 -19.48
N ARG A 156 -8.88 -0.68 -20.15
CA ARG A 156 -8.21 -1.82 -19.49
C ARG A 156 -7.29 -1.29 -18.40
N LEU A 157 -7.42 -1.84 -17.20
CA LEU A 157 -6.71 -1.36 -16.02
C LEU A 157 -5.21 -1.76 -16.07
N PRO A 158 -4.33 -1.03 -15.36
CA PRO A 158 -2.93 -1.42 -15.24
C PRO A 158 -2.77 -2.79 -14.58
N GLU A 159 -1.78 -3.55 -15.05
CA GLU A 159 -1.48 -4.91 -14.61
C GLU A 159 -0.11 -4.96 -13.90
N CYS A 160 0.07 -5.95 -13.02
CA CYS A 160 1.31 -6.11 -12.27
C CYS A 160 2.50 -6.33 -13.22
N ASN A 161 3.50 -5.48 -13.12
CA ASN A 161 4.71 -5.51 -13.95
C ASN A 161 5.97 -5.85 -13.14
N ALA A 162 6.10 -5.30 -11.93
CA ALA A 162 7.21 -5.58 -11.03
C ALA A 162 6.77 -5.46 -9.59
N ILE A 163 7.41 -6.20 -8.68
CA ILE A 163 7.11 -6.17 -7.26
C ILE A 163 8.43 -6.02 -6.51
N ASN A 164 8.49 -5.03 -5.62
CA ASN A 164 9.61 -4.82 -4.72
C ASN A 164 9.09 -4.87 -3.27
N VAL A 165 9.82 -5.56 -2.40
CA VAL A 165 9.54 -5.61 -0.96
C VAL A 165 10.80 -5.21 -0.21
N VAL A 166 10.66 -4.25 0.69
CA VAL A 166 11.76 -3.74 1.51
C VAL A 166 11.47 -4.05 2.97
N ASN A 167 12.29 -4.91 3.56
CA ASN A 167 12.18 -5.33 4.95
C ASN A 167 12.94 -4.37 5.88
N ARG A 168 12.34 -4.03 7.02
CA ARG A 168 12.90 -3.13 8.02
C ARG A 168 12.83 -3.74 9.41
N GLY A 169 13.90 -3.58 10.19
CA GLY A 169 13.91 -3.86 11.63
C GLY A 169 13.25 -2.74 12.43
N PRO A 170 13.23 -2.82 13.77
CA PRO A 170 12.61 -1.81 14.63
C PRO A 170 13.37 -0.47 14.66
N HIS A 171 14.66 -0.46 14.31
CA HIS A 171 15.47 0.75 14.27
C HIS A 171 15.32 1.57 12.98
N THR A 172 14.75 0.98 11.92
CA THR A 172 14.44 1.66 10.66
C THR A 172 12.94 1.87 10.56
N LYS A 173 12.48 3.07 10.96
CA LYS A 173 11.05 3.37 11.02
C LYS A 173 10.41 3.28 9.64
N THR A 174 9.18 2.78 9.61
CA THR A 174 8.33 2.85 8.42
C THR A 174 7.43 4.06 8.57
N THR A 175 7.66 5.06 7.73
CA THR A 175 6.96 6.34 7.64
C THR A 175 6.75 6.70 6.17
N ILE A 176 5.94 7.72 5.88
CA ILE A 176 5.83 8.25 4.50
C ILE A 176 7.18 8.64 3.90
N ALA A 177 8.12 9.20 4.69
CA ALA A 177 9.46 9.55 4.21
C ALA A 177 10.22 8.31 3.75
N SER A 178 10.20 7.24 4.55
CA SER A 178 10.81 5.95 4.18
C SER A 178 10.18 5.33 2.92
N HIS A 179 8.87 5.51 2.74
CA HIS A 179 8.17 5.05 1.54
C HIS A 179 8.53 5.87 0.31
N CYS A 180 8.63 7.20 0.44
CA CYS A 180 9.10 8.06 -0.62
C CYS A 180 10.55 7.70 -1.01
N ASN A 181 11.42 7.40 -0.05
CA ASN A 181 12.79 6.95 -0.31
C ASN A 181 12.84 5.63 -1.10
N ASP A 182 11.96 4.69 -0.79
CA ASP A 182 11.88 3.43 -1.54
C ASP A 182 11.30 3.66 -2.94
N LEU A 183 10.28 4.51 -3.07
CA LEU A 183 9.65 4.83 -4.36
C LEU A 183 10.56 5.65 -5.28
N PHE A 184 11.40 6.52 -4.73
CA PHE A 184 12.27 7.43 -5.48
C PHE A 184 13.09 6.71 -6.58
N PRO A 185 13.92 5.69 -6.27
CA PRO A 185 14.68 4.98 -7.28
C PRO A 185 13.80 4.11 -8.20
N LEU A 186 12.61 3.67 -7.76
CA LEU A 186 11.69 2.92 -8.62
C LEU A 186 11.10 3.83 -9.71
N ILE A 187 10.64 5.02 -9.31
CA ILE A 187 10.07 6.01 -10.21
C ILE A 187 11.15 6.57 -11.14
N GLN A 188 12.32 6.94 -10.61
CA GLN A 188 13.41 7.50 -11.40
C GLN A 188 13.86 6.54 -12.52
N ARG A 189 14.00 5.25 -12.21
CA ARG A 189 14.36 4.22 -13.21
C ARG A 189 13.28 4.02 -14.29
N SER A 190 12.01 4.26 -13.96
CA SER A 190 10.91 4.10 -14.90
C SER A 190 10.88 5.17 -16.00
N LYS A 191 11.47 6.35 -15.75
CA LYS A 191 11.42 7.55 -16.62
C LYS A 191 10.00 8.08 -16.90
N LYS A 192 9.00 7.59 -16.18
CA LYS A 192 7.59 8.03 -16.28
C LYS A 192 7.42 9.31 -15.47
N THR A 193 6.66 10.26 -16.02
CA THR A 193 6.49 11.60 -15.41
C THR A 193 5.11 11.78 -14.79
N CYS A 194 4.18 10.84 -15.05
CA CYS A 194 2.84 10.82 -14.48
C CYS A 194 2.71 9.60 -13.55
N ILE A 195 2.83 9.82 -12.24
CA ILE A 195 2.84 8.73 -11.26
C ILE A 195 1.53 8.69 -10.49
N THR A 196 0.95 7.50 -10.33
CA THR A 196 -0.17 7.27 -9.42
C THR A 196 0.24 6.33 -8.29
N ILE A 197 0.05 6.74 -7.04
CA ILE A 197 0.23 5.92 -5.84
C ILE A 197 -1.16 5.52 -5.34
N LEU A 198 -1.39 4.22 -5.24
CA LEU A 198 -2.60 3.59 -4.74
C LEU A 198 -2.31 2.88 -3.43
N ALA A 199 -2.91 3.33 -2.34
CA ALA A 199 -2.70 2.79 -1.00
C ALA A 199 -4.01 2.34 -0.34
N ASP A 200 -3.91 1.63 0.79
CA ASP A 200 -5.05 1.17 1.58
C ASP A 200 -5.69 2.29 2.44
N GLY A 201 -4.93 3.35 2.72
CA GLY A 201 -5.33 4.46 3.58
C GLY A 201 -4.89 4.34 5.04
N GLY A 202 -3.97 3.44 5.36
CA GLY A 202 -3.28 3.37 6.65
C GLY A 202 -2.50 4.66 6.97
N ALA A 203 -2.00 4.77 8.21
CA ALA A 203 -1.38 6.00 8.72
C ALA A 203 -0.26 6.55 7.82
N ASP A 204 0.55 5.65 7.25
CA ASP A 204 1.73 6.00 6.44
C ASP A 204 1.37 6.62 5.07
N PHE A 205 0.20 6.30 4.51
CA PHE A 205 -0.25 6.79 3.20
C PHE A 205 -1.57 7.56 3.25
N ASN A 206 -2.08 7.84 4.45
CA ASN A 206 -3.32 8.58 4.59
C ASN A 206 -3.09 10.04 4.18
N VAL A 207 -3.57 10.36 2.99
CA VAL A 207 -3.49 11.68 2.35
C VAL A 207 -4.23 12.79 3.12
N ASN A 208 -4.89 12.47 4.24
CA ASN A 208 -5.47 13.48 5.11
C ASN A 208 -4.44 14.10 6.08
N HIS A 209 -3.28 13.48 6.26
CA HIS A 209 -2.20 14.02 7.11
C HIS A 209 -1.28 14.93 6.29
N LEU A 210 -1.11 16.17 6.76
CA LEU A 210 -0.30 17.17 6.06
C LEU A 210 1.17 16.76 5.93
N THR A 211 1.72 16.02 6.90
CA THR A 211 3.06 15.43 6.81
C THR A 211 3.18 14.51 5.58
N ASN A 212 2.17 13.67 5.33
CA ASN A 212 2.20 12.76 4.19
C ASN A 212 2.11 13.52 2.87
N GLU A 213 1.25 14.53 2.80
CA GLU A 213 1.15 15.37 1.61
C GLU A 213 2.44 16.14 1.33
N TRP A 214 3.14 16.62 2.37
CA TRP A 214 4.41 17.32 2.23
C TRP A 214 5.49 16.41 1.62
N PHE A 215 5.64 15.18 2.12
CA PHE A 215 6.60 14.23 1.54
C PHE A 215 6.21 13.76 0.13
N LEU A 216 4.93 13.65 -0.19
CA LEU A 216 4.48 13.39 -1.56
C LEU A 216 4.76 14.58 -2.49
N MET A 217 4.60 15.81 -2.00
CA MET A 217 4.94 17.03 -2.75
C MET A 217 6.44 17.09 -3.04
N HIS A 218 7.30 16.78 -2.06
CA HIS A 218 8.76 16.69 -2.28
C HIS A 218 9.11 15.60 -3.28
N LEU A 219 8.52 14.41 -3.16
CA LEU A 219 8.70 13.34 -4.15
C LEU A 219 8.31 13.80 -5.56
N PHE A 220 7.22 14.58 -5.70
CA PHE A 220 6.78 15.17 -6.96
C PHE A 220 7.80 16.19 -7.52
N LYS A 221 8.28 17.09 -6.66
CA LYS A 221 9.22 18.16 -7.00
C LYS A 221 10.61 17.63 -7.36
N ASP A 222 11.14 16.73 -6.55
CA ASP A 222 12.52 16.22 -6.66
C ASP A 222 12.70 15.27 -7.85
N LEU A 223 11.66 14.53 -8.21
CA LEU A 223 11.65 13.67 -9.40
C LEU A 223 11.22 14.42 -10.68
N ASP A 224 10.95 15.72 -10.57
CA ASP A 224 10.52 16.56 -11.70
C ASP A 224 9.34 15.94 -12.49
N LEU A 225 8.33 15.49 -11.75
CA LEU A 225 7.15 14.85 -12.31
C LEU A 225 6.22 15.89 -12.94
N ASP A 226 5.54 15.53 -14.03
CA ASP A 226 4.44 16.34 -14.55
C ASP A 226 3.22 16.26 -13.64
N MET A 227 3.02 15.08 -13.06
CA MET A 227 1.89 14.78 -12.18
C MET A 227 2.21 13.67 -11.18
N LEU A 228 1.77 13.86 -9.93
CA LEU A 228 1.71 12.82 -8.91
C LEU A 228 0.31 12.76 -8.31
N LEU A 229 -0.37 11.62 -8.44
CA LEU A 229 -1.68 11.37 -7.85
C LEU A 229 -1.53 10.35 -6.73
N GLY A 230 -1.86 10.72 -5.50
CA GLY A 230 -2.02 9.78 -4.38
C GLY A 230 -3.49 9.52 -4.13
N THR A 231 -3.93 8.27 -4.07
CA THR A 231 -5.31 7.93 -3.66
C THR A 231 -5.36 6.67 -2.82
N THR A 232 -6.36 6.63 -1.94
CA THR A 232 -6.55 5.52 -1.01
C THR A 232 -7.85 4.77 -1.26
N PHE A 233 -7.92 3.52 -0.82
CA PHE A 233 -9.21 2.84 -0.68
C PHE A 233 -10.02 3.40 0.49
N CYS A 234 -11.30 3.01 0.54
CA CYS A 234 -12.17 3.37 1.65
C CYS A 234 -11.67 2.70 2.95
N PRO A 235 -11.71 3.37 4.12
CA PRO A 235 -11.33 2.75 5.38
C PRO A 235 -12.07 1.42 5.61
N GLY A 236 -11.33 0.35 5.92
CA GLY A 236 -11.88 -1.01 6.06
C GLY A 236 -11.90 -1.84 4.77
N PHE A 237 -11.42 -1.30 3.65
CA PHE A 237 -11.38 -1.98 2.34
C PHE A 237 -9.94 -2.24 1.85
N SER A 238 -8.97 -2.38 2.77
CA SER A 238 -7.56 -2.63 2.42
C SER A 238 -7.40 -3.82 1.48
N ALA A 239 -8.19 -4.88 1.66
CA ALA A 239 -8.20 -6.08 0.82
C ALA A 239 -8.49 -5.85 -0.68
N ARG A 240 -8.88 -4.63 -1.09
CA ARG A 240 -9.00 -4.25 -2.52
C ARG A 240 -7.69 -3.71 -3.12
N ASN A 241 -6.70 -3.41 -2.29
CA ASN A 241 -5.38 -2.94 -2.71
C ASN A 241 -4.61 -4.09 -3.37
N PRO A 242 -4.16 -3.97 -4.64
CA PRO A 242 -3.54 -5.09 -5.37
C PRO A 242 -2.35 -5.76 -4.66
N ILE A 243 -1.50 -4.99 -3.99
CA ILE A 243 -0.34 -5.48 -3.23
C ILE A 243 -0.74 -6.43 -2.07
N GLU A 244 -1.95 -6.34 -1.53
CA GLU A 244 -2.42 -7.23 -0.44
C GLU A 244 -2.45 -8.71 -0.85
N HIS A 245 -2.61 -8.99 -2.15
CA HIS A 245 -2.53 -10.35 -2.67
C HIS A 245 -1.10 -10.91 -2.62
N VAL A 246 -0.08 -10.05 -2.74
CA VAL A 246 1.34 -10.43 -2.61
C VAL A 246 1.63 -10.86 -1.18
N TRP A 247 1.04 -10.18 -0.19
CA TRP A 247 1.18 -10.56 1.22
C TRP A 247 0.69 -11.96 1.51
N GLY A 248 -0.34 -12.45 0.81
CA GLY A 248 -0.79 -13.84 0.93
C GLY A 248 0.29 -14.83 0.55
N VAL A 249 0.99 -14.59 -0.56
CA VAL A 249 2.08 -15.45 -1.05
C VAL A 249 3.28 -15.40 -0.10
N LEU A 250 3.73 -14.21 0.29
CA LEU A 250 4.87 -14.03 1.20
C LEU A 250 4.61 -14.57 2.61
N THR A 251 3.37 -14.47 3.11
CA THR A 251 2.97 -15.12 4.38
C THR A 251 3.08 -16.63 4.29
N SER A 252 2.65 -17.20 3.16
CA SER A 252 2.71 -18.64 2.93
C SER A 252 4.16 -19.11 2.86
N ALA A 253 5.02 -18.36 2.16
CA ALA A 253 6.45 -18.61 2.11
C ALA A 253 7.13 -18.47 3.48
N ALA A 254 6.67 -17.52 4.31
CA ALA A 254 7.16 -17.28 5.68
C ALA A 254 6.64 -18.28 6.74
N THR A 255 5.79 -19.24 6.35
CA THR A 255 5.15 -20.16 7.29
C THR A 255 6.15 -21.14 7.88
N SER A 256 6.12 -21.31 9.20
CA SER A 256 7.01 -22.22 9.95
C SER A 256 8.51 -21.89 9.84
N ILE A 257 8.85 -20.65 9.47
CA ILE A 257 10.22 -20.15 9.52
C ILE A 257 10.49 -19.53 10.88
N TYR A 258 11.70 -19.72 11.37
CA TYR A 258 12.23 -19.08 12.57
C TYR A 258 13.33 -18.12 12.15
N LEU A 259 13.29 -16.91 12.69
CA LEU A 259 14.27 -15.88 12.37
C LEU A 259 15.22 -15.71 13.57
N PRO A 260 16.54 -15.64 13.36
CA PRO A 260 17.50 -15.58 14.46
C PRO A 260 17.27 -14.34 15.34
N ASP A 261 17.14 -14.57 16.64
CA ASP A 261 17.07 -13.52 17.69
C ASP A 261 18.40 -13.34 18.43
N ARG A 262 19.46 -13.98 17.93
CA ARG A 262 20.83 -13.92 18.44
C ARG A 262 21.82 -14.28 17.34
N LEU A 263 23.08 -13.88 17.52
CA LEU A 263 24.18 -14.30 16.65
C LEU A 263 24.65 -15.73 17.02
N PRO A 264 25.33 -16.45 16.10
CA PRO A 264 25.84 -17.79 16.36
C PRO A 264 26.74 -17.84 17.60
N GLY A 265 26.43 -18.75 18.53
CA GLY A 265 27.21 -18.95 19.76
C GLY A 265 26.95 -17.94 20.88
N GLU A 266 26.03 -17.00 20.70
CA GLU A 266 25.73 -15.96 21.69
C GLU A 266 24.34 -16.09 22.32
N LEU A 267 24.11 -15.39 23.43
CA LEU A 267 22.78 -15.16 23.99
C LEU A 267 22.03 -14.06 23.20
N PRO A 268 20.69 -13.99 23.25
CA PRO A 268 19.95 -12.83 22.76
C PRO A 268 20.44 -11.51 23.39
N PRO A 269 20.44 -10.37 22.67
CA PRO A 269 20.97 -9.10 23.18
C PRO A 269 20.37 -8.68 24.54
N THR A 270 19.08 -8.97 24.77
CA THR A 270 18.39 -8.69 26.02
C THR A 270 18.88 -9.49 27.22
N LEU A 271 19.56 -10.61 27.00
CA LEU A 271 20.16 -11.46 28.03
C LEU A 271 21.67 -11.23 28.18
N GLN A 272 22.27 -10.33 27.40
CA GLN A 272 23.70 -10.01 27.45
C GLN A 272 24.04 -8.86 28.44
N HIS A 273 23.07 -8.35 29.21
CA HIS A 273 23.23 -7.20 30.12
C HIS A 273 23.78 -5.92 29.44
N LEU A 274 23.55 -5.76 28.14
CA LEU A 274 23.94 -4.58 27.37
C LEU A 274 22.99 -3.41 27.64
N THR A 275 23.50 -2.18 27.54
CA THR A 275 22.69 -0.96 27.67
C THR A 275 23.05 0.09 26.61
N GLY A 276 22.13 1.04 26.37
CA GLY A 276 22.36 2.19 25.50
C GLY A 276 22.77 1.81 24.07
N ASN A 277 23.83 2.45 23.58
CA ASN A 277 24.33 2.25 22.21
C ASN A 277 24.86 0.83 21.97
N ALA A 278 25.45 0.18 22.98
CA ALA A 278 25.96 -1.18 22.85
C ALA A 278 24.82 -2.19 22.61
N LEU A 279 23.70 -2.03 23.33
CA LEU A 279 22.49 -2.82 23.09
C LEU A 279 21.95 -2.57 21.67
N ARG A 280 21.78 -1.29 21.29
CA ARG A 280 21.26 -0.92 19.97
C ARG A 280 22.10 -1.46 18.81
N GLN A 281 23.43 -1.39 18.92
CA GLN A 281 24.34 -1.93 17.92
C GLN A 281 24.19 -3.46 17.81
N LYS A 282 24.08 -4.15 18.96
CA LYS A 282 23.91 -5.60 18.99
C LYS A 282 22.56 -6.04 18.43
N GLU A 283 21.49 -5.33 18.78
CA GLU A 283 20.17 -5.50 18.19
C GLU A 283 20.23 -5.33 16.67
N GLY A 284 20.90 -4.27 16.18
CA GLY A 284 21.12 -4.04 14.75
C GLY A 284 21.74 -5.24 14.03
N GLN A 285 22.83 -5.80 14.58
CA GLN A 285 23.48 -7.00 14.01
C GLN A 285 22.54 -8.22 13.97
N VAL A 286 21.77 -8.43 15.02
CA VAL A 286 20.79 -9.53 15.09
C VAL A 286 19.66 -9.33 14.07
N PHE A 287 19.13 -8.12 13.95
CA PHE A 287 18.09 -7.81 12.96
C PHE A 287 18.61 -7.95 11.54
N ASP A 288 19.83 -7.49 11.23
CA ASP A 288 20.41 -7.63 9.90
C ASP A 288 20.60 -9.12 9.53
N ALA A 289 20.99 -9.97 10.49
CA ALA A 289 21.03 -11.42 10.30
C ALA A 289 19.64 -12.03 10.07
N ALA A 290 18.62 -11.57 10.81
CA ALA A 290 17.23 -12.00 10.65
C ALA A 290 16.64 -11.57 9.30
N LEU A 291 16.93 -10.35 8.86
CA LEU A 291 16.52 -9.80 7.57
C LEU A 291 17.15 -10.57 6.41
N THR A 292 18.46 -10.84 6.48
CA THR A 292 19.17 -11.67 5.50
C THR A 292 18.56 -13.08 5.41
N THR A 293 18.22 -13.67 6.56
CA THR A 293 17.56 -14.99 6.62
C THR A 293 16.18 -14.93 5.94
N LEU A 294 15.37 -13.92 6.24
CA LEU A 294 14.04 -13.74 5.66
C LEU A 294 14.11 -13.56 4.13
N GLU A 295 15.08 -12.80 3.64
CA GLU A 295 15.32 -12.63 2.20
C GLU A 295 15.61 -13.94 1.49
N GLY A 296 16.44 -14.80 2.09
CA GLY A 296 16.73 -16.12 1.55
C GLY A 296 15.47 -16.99 1.39
N TYR A 297 14.50 -16.85 2.29
CA TYR A 297 13.21 -17.56 2.16
C TYR A 297 12.27 -16.95 1.12
N TRP A 298 12.48 -15.68 0.74
CA TRP A 298 11.62 -14.98 -0.20
C TRP A 298 12.24 -14.76 -1.58
N SER A 299 13.51 -15.10 -1.79
CA SER A 299 14.28 -14.83 -3.00
C SER A 299 13.66 -15.39 -4.28
N ASP A 300 13.07 -16.58 -4.21
CA ASP A 300 12.49 -17.28 -5.38
C ASP A 300 10.96 -17.14 -5.47
N VAL A 301 10.35 -16.32 -4.60
CA VAL A 301 8.90 -16.19 -4.54
C VAL A 301 8.38 -15.36 -5.72
N ARG A 302 7.28 -15.84 -6.32
CA ARG A 302 6.63 -15.19 -7.46
C ARG A 302 5.15 -14.93 -7.18
N TYR A 303 4.62 -13.85 -7.74
CA TYR A 303 3.19 -13.58 -7.78
C TYR A 303 2.74 -13.47 -9.25
N SER A 304 1.83 -14.34 -9.68
CA SER A 304 1.35 -14.38 -11.08
C SER A 304 2.49 -14.41 -12.10
N ASN A 305 3.50 -15.26 -11.84
CA ASN A 305 4.75 -15.39 -12.61
C ASN A 305 5.73 -14.20 -12.55
N VAL A 306 5.37 -13.09 -11.90
CA VAL A 306 6.26 -11.95 -11.66
C VAL A 306 7.16 -12.23 -10.45
N PRO A 307 8.50 -12.19 -10.59
CA PRO A 307 9.42 -12.30 -9.47
C PRO A 307 9.22 -11.17 -8.46
N ILE A 308 9.29 -11.51 -7.16
CA ILE A 308 9.29 -10.54 -6.08
C ILE A 308 10.75 -10.21 -5.76
N VAL A 309 11.16 -8.97 -6.01
CA VAL A 309 12.48 -8.49 -5.61
C VAL A 309 12.42 -8.11 -4.13
N VAL A 310 13.19 -8.79 -3.30
CA VAL A 310 13.24 -8.55 -1.86
C VAL A 310 14.58 -7.93 -1.49
N SER A 311 14.54 -6.91 -0.64
CA SER A 311 15.71 -6.30 -0.03
C SER A 311 15.40 -5.85 1.40
N HIS A 312 16.42 -5.40 2.12
CA HIS A 312 16.29 -4.88 3.47
C HIS A 312 17.07 -3.58 3.64
N LYS A 313 16.66 -2.80 4.64
CA LYS A 313 17.43 -1.64 5.11
C LYS A 313 18.18 -2.04 6.37
N SER A 314 19.51 -2.10 6.27
CA SER A 314 20.37 -2.31 7.43
C SER A 314 20.15 -1.21 8.45
N SER A 315 20.29 -1.56 9.73
CA SER A 315 20.09 -0.67 10.86
C SER A 315 21.06 0.53 10.91
N GLU A 316 22.17 0.47 10.16
CA GLU A 316 23.20 1.51 10.12
C GLU A 316 23.07 2.47 8.93
N VAL A 317 22.25 2.13 7.93
CA VAL A 317 22.13 2.93 6.71
C VAL A 317 21.22 4.12 6.95
N GLU A 318 21.77 5.32 6.76
CA GLU A 318 20.99 6.56 6.84
C GLU A 318 19.93 6.62 5.73
N ALA A 319 18.74 7.11 6.10
CA ALA A 319 17.63 7.27 5.16
C ALA A 319 17.91 8.40 4.16
N HIS A 320 17.71 8.15 2.87
CA HIS A 320 17.95 9.11 1.79
C HIS A 320 16.91 8.94 0.66
N PRO A 321 16.45 10.04 -0.01
CA PRO A 321 16.82 11.44 0.23
C PRO A 321 16.24 12.05 1.51
N TYR A 322 15.16 11.49 2.05
CA TYR A 322 14.47 12.05 3.21
C TYR A 322 14.91 11.36 4.50
N THR A 323 15.48 12.10 5.44
CA THR A 323 16.03 11.55 6.69
C THR A 323 14.96 11.37 7.78
N ASP A 324 15.24 10.52 8.78
CA ASP A 324 14.35 10.35 9.94
C ASP A 324 14.26 11.63 10.80
N ASP A 325 15.33 12.42 10.84
CA ASP A 325 15.37 13.70 11.53
C ASP A 325 14.53 14.75 10.80
N GLU A 326 14.60 14.78 9.46
CA GLU A 326 13.73 15.62 8.64
C GLU A 326 12.25 15.24 8.87
N TYR A 327 11.91 13.95 8.80
CA TYR A 327 10.57 13.47 9.11
C TYR A 327 10.11 13.92 10.49
N SER A 328 10.95 13.73 11.51
CA SER A 328 10.60 14.10 12.89
C SER A 328 10.38 15.61 13.06
N ARG A 329 11.23 16.43 12.42
CA ARG A 329 11.10 17.90 12.40
C ARG A 329 9.82 18.34 11.70
N VAL A 330 9.60 17.87 10.48
CA VAL A 330 8.43 18.22 9.64
C VAL A 330 7.15 17.77 10.32
N HIS A 331 7.11 16.53 10.82
CA HIS A 331 5.96 16.01 11.54
C HIS A 331 5.61 16.89 12.74
N LYS A 332 6.60 17.18 13.61
CA LYS A 332 6.41 18.04 14.78
C LYS A 332 5.88 19.43 14.42
N LEU A 333 6.44 20.06 13.38
CA LEU A 333 6.03 21.40 12.92
C LEU A 333 4.60 21.39 12.36
N LEU A 334 4.27 20.43 11.50
CA LEU A 334 2.97 20.36 10.82
C LEU A 334 1.84 19.87 11.73
N THR A 335 2.14 19.15 12.81
CA THR A 335 1.17 18.81 13.86
C THR A 335 1.13 19.83 15.00
N GLY A 336 2.08 20.76 15.03
CA GLY A 336 2.26 21.74 16.08
C GLY A 336 1.44 23.03 15.89
N PRO A 337 1.63 24.03 16.77
CA PRO A 337 1.03 25.34 16.63
C PRO A 337 1.46 26.06 15.34
N TYR A 338 0.51 26.71 14.65
CA TYR A 338 0.77 27.43 13.39
C TYR A 338 1.92 28.46 13.46
N ARG A 339 2.15 29.08 14.62
CA ARG A 339 3.25 30.05 14.81
C ARG A 339 4.61 29.43 14.50
N ASP A 340 4.77 28.13 14.76
CA ASP A 340 6.02 27.40 14.57
C ASP A 340 6.27 27.19 13.07
N ILE A 341 5.21 26.95 12.27
CA ILE A 341 5.29 26.88 10.80
C ILE A 341 5.73 28.22 10.21
N LYS A 342 5.17 29.35 10.69
CA LYS A 342 5.52 30.69 10.20
C LYS A 342 7.00 31.06 10.49
N GLN A 343 7.58 30.50 11.54
CA GLN A 343 8.98 30.72 11.90
C GLN A 343 9.94 29.85 11.07
N ALA A 344 9.48 28.70 10.58
CA ALA A 344 10.22 27.81 9.68
C ALA A 344 10.07 28.27 8.21
N ARG A 345 10.96 29.16 7.76
CA ARG A 345 10.90 29.77 6.41
C ARG A 345 10.90 28.72 5.28
N ASP A 346 11.71 27.68 5.40
CA ASP A 346 11.79 26.59 4.43
C ASP A 346 10.44 25.89 4.24
N ILE A 347 9.76 25.57 5.34
CA ILE A 347 8.43 24.95 5.32
C ILE A 347 7.38 25.93 4.79
N HIS A 348 7.48 27.21 5.14
CA HIS A 348 6.54 28.22 4.66
C HIS A 348 6.62 28.40 3.13
N ASP A 349 7.81 28.44 2.56
CA ASP A 349 8.01 28.55 1.10
C ASP A 349 7.50 27.28 0.38
N ASP A 350 7.73 26.11 0.97
CA ASP A 350 7.14 24.86 0.51
C ASP A 350 5.60 24.90 0.56
N MET A 351 4.97 25.51 1.56
CA MET A 351 3.51 25.66 1.60
C MET A 351 2.98 26.56 0.47
N ALA A 352 3.73 27.58 0.05
CA ALA A 352 3.36 28.41 -1.09
C ALA A 352 3.42 27.61 -2.40
N PHE A 353 4.46 26.80 -2.59
CA PHE A 353 4.55 25.85 -3.69
C PHE A 353 3.38 24.85 -3.66
N PHE A 354 3.17 24.22 -2.50
CA PHE A 354 2.11 23.24 -2.26
C PHE A 354 0.74 23.77 -2.70
N LYS A 355 0.36 24.96 -2.24
CA LYS A 355 -0.92 25.61 -2.56
C LYS A 355 -1.15 25.78 -4.07
N ARG A 356 -0.09 26.00 -4.84
CA ARG A 356 -0.18 26.22 -6.29
C ARG A 356 -0.32 24.92 -7.07
N HIS A 357 0.29 23.85 -6.56
CA HIS A 357 0.43 22.58 -7.28
C HIS A 357 -0.59 21.50 -6.87
N ILE A 358 -1.23 21.63 -5.70
CA ILE A 358 -2.16 20.62 -5.19
C ILE A 358 -3.62 20.85 -5.63
N ASP A 359 -4.28 19.75 -5.99
CA ASP A 359 -5.73 19.55 -5.93
C ASP A 359 -6.00 18.49 -4.86
N ARG A 360 -6.48 18.93 -3.69
CA ARG A 360 -6.78 18.07 -2.54
C ARG A 360 -8.26 17.74 -2.51
N ARG A 361 -8.53 16.45 -2.46
CA ARG A 361 -9.85 15.82 -2.41
C ARG A 361 -9.91 14.85 -1.23
N VAL A 362 -11.11 14.43 -0.83
CA VAL A 362 -11.24 13.44 0.24
C VAL A 362 -10.64 12.11 -0.23
N GLY A 363 -9.58 11.63 0.44
CA GLY A 363 -8.89 10.38 0.08
C GLY A 363 -8.11 10.43 -1.24
N MET A 364 -7.84 11.62 -1.77
CA MET A 364 -7.02 11.81 -2.96
C MET A 364 -6.29 13.15 -2.94
N VAL A 365 -5.04 13.17 -3.37
CA VAL A 365 -4.29 14.38 -3.67
C VAL A 365 -3.72 14.26 -5.08
N ILE A 366 -3.72 15.37 -5.81
CA ILE A 366 -3.16 15.45 -7.16
C ILE A 366 -2.21 16.64 -7.19
N PHE A 367 -0.92 16.37 -7.37
CA PHE A 367 0.08 17.39 -7.66
C PHE A 367 0.25 17.49 -9.17
N THR A 368 0.20 18.71 -9.70
CA THR A 368 0.36 18.97 -11.14
C THR A 368 1.25 20.18 -11.37
N LYS A 369 2.12 20.12 -12.38
CA LYS A 369 2.85 21.30 -12.84
C LYS A 369 1.91 22.42 -13.31
N CYS A 370 2.41 23.65 -13.29
CA CYS A 370 1.71 24.80 -13.85
C CYS A 370 1.59 24.68 -15.38
N GLN A 371 0.60 25.37 -15.94
CA GLN A 371 0.46 25.57 -17.39
C GLN A 371 0.42 27.08 -17.69
N PRO A 372 0.87 27.50 -18.87
CA PRO A 372 0.75 28.89 -19.30
C PRO A 372 -0.68 29.43 -19.18
N PRO A 373 -0.86 30.74 -18.94
CA PRO A 373 0.19 31.76 -18.79
C PRO A 373 0.78 31.88 -17.38
N ASP A 374 0.19 31.22 -16.38
CA ASP A 374 0.57 31.38 -14.97
C ASP A 374 1.54 30.29 -14.49
N VAL A 375 2.84 30.51 -14.70
CA VAL A 375 3.92 29.55 -14.41
C VAL A 375 4.78 30.03 -13.24
N CYS A 376 5.06 29.15 -12.27
CA CYS A 376 6.00 29.44 -11.18
C CYS A 376 7.45 29.15 -11.59
N ASP A 377 8.42 29.66 -10.83
CA ASP A 377 9.86 29.49 -11.12
C ASP A 377 10.26 28.03 -11.34
N HIS A 378 9.78 27.11 -10.49
CA HIS A 378 10.05 25.67 -10.64
C HIS A 378 9.54 25.12 -11.98
N CYS A 379 8.30 25.46 -12.37
CA CYS A 379 7.73 24.98 -13.63
C CYS A 379 8.25 25.75 -14.85
N ALA A 380 8.84 26.93 -14.67
CA ALA A 380 9.53 27.64 -15.73
C ALA A 380 10.89 26.99 -16.04
N ILE A 381 11.62 26.57 -15.00
CA ILE A 381 12.88 25.82 -15.12
C ILE A 381 12.63 24.42 -15.67
N SER A 382 11.59 23.74 -15.16
CA SER A 382 11.24 22.38 -15.55
C SER A 382 9.81 22.31 -16.11
N PRO A 383 9.60 22.69 -17.38
CA PRO A 383 8.28 22.73 -17.98
C PRO A 383 7.62 21.34 -18.06
N PRO A 384 6.28 21.29 -18.19
CA PRO A 384 5.56 20.04 -18.43
C PRO A 384 6.07 19.28 -19.65
N LYS A 385 6.39 17.99 -19.48
CA LYS A 385 6.84 17.10 -20.56
C LYS A 385 5.65 16.49 -21.31
N ASN A 386 4.49 16.35 -20.66
CA ASN A 386 3.28 15.74 -21.23
C ASN A 386 2.05 16.66 -21.04
N PRO A 387 1.87 17.68 -21.90
CA PRO A 387 0.84 18.70 -21.71
C PRO A 387 -0.60 18.15 -21.80
N GLU A 388 -0.85 17.15 -22.64
CA GLU A 388 -2.17 16.51 -22.76
C GLU A 388 -2.56 15.75 -21.49
N ALA A 389 -1.64 14.92 -20.98
CA ALA A 389 -1.84 14.21 -19.72
C ALA A 389 -2.05 15.20 -18.57
N LEU A 390 -1.21 16.24 -18.49
CA LEU A 390 -1.31 17.28 -17.48
C LEU A 390 -2.68 18.00 -17.52
N ALA A 391 -3.17 18.36 -18.71
CA ALA A 391 -4.48 19.00 -18.86
C ALA A 391 -5.61 18.10 -18.33
N MET A 392 -5.57 16.79 -18.64
CA MET A 392 -6.54 15.82 -18.12
C MET A 392 -6.49 15.72 -16.59
N TYR A 393 -5.30 15.61 -15.99
CA TYR A 393 -5.17 15.51 -14.54
C TYR A 393 -5.52 16.83 -13.81
N ARG A 394 -5.30 17.99 -14.42
CA ARG A 394 -5.78 19.28 -13.88
C ARG A 394 -7.30 19.42 -13.94
N ALA A 395 -7.95 18.68 -14.84
CA ALA A 395 -9.41 18.57 -14.97
C ALA A 395 -9.90 17.18 -14.52
N PHE A 396 -9.21 16.54 -13.55
CA PHE A 396 -9.50 15.17 -13.19
C PHE A 396 -10.95 15.02 -12.69
N PRO A 397 -11.75 14.08 -13.23
CA PRO A 397 -13.16 13.99 -12.92
C PRO A 397 -13.43 13.53 -11.49
N SER A 398 -14.44 14.16 -10.86
CA SER A 398 -15.07 13.62 -9.67
C SER A 398 -16.13 12.59 -10.06
N PRO A 399 -16.30 11.48 -9.31
CA PRO A 399 -17.46 10.61 -9.50
C PRO A 399 -18.76 11.39 -9.36
N ALA A 400 -19.60 11.30 -10.39
CA ALA A 400 -20.95 11.86 -10.41
C ALA A 400 -21.96 10.78 -10.84
N PRO A 401 -23.22 10.86 -10.37
CA PRO A 401 -24.25 9.87 -10.69
C PRO A 401 -24.41 9.70 -12.21
N SER A 402 -24.58 8.46 -12.66
CA SER A 402 -24.85 8.16 -14.06
C SER A 402 -26.32 8.45 -14.38
N PRO A 403 -26.61 9.30 -15.38
CA PRO A 403 -28.00 9.52 -15.81
C PRO A 403 -28.65 8.25 -16.42
N ALA A 404 -27.84 7.39 -17.04
CA ALA A 404 -28.29 6.19 -17.74
C ALA A 404 -28.39 4.96 -16.83
N HIS A 405 -27.66 4.96 -15.70
CA HIS A 405 -27.61 3.84 -14.77
C HIS A 405 -27.84 4.32 -13.34
N PRO A 406 -29.12 4.32 -12.88
CA PRO A 406 -29.46 4.61 -11.50
C PRO A 406 -28.60 3.79 -10.53
N ASP A 407 -28.28 4.37 -9.38
CA ASP A 407 -27.42 3.79 -8.33
C ASP A 407 -25.96 3.56 -8.72
N HIS A 408 -25.52 3.98 -9.90
CA HIS A 408 -24.12 3.92 -10.33
C HIS A 408 -23.53 5.31 -10.56
N PHE A 409 -22.24 5.46 -10.26
CA PHE A 409 -21.47 6.58 -10.80
C PHE A 409 -21.22 6.36 -12.29
N MET A 410 -20.98 7.45 -13.01
CA MET A 410 -20.46 7.40 -14.37
C MET A 410 -19.20 6.53 -14.47
N SER A 411 -18.95 6.00 -15.66
CA SER A 411 -17.64 5.46 -16.01
C SER A 411 -16.63 6.60 -16.18
N PHE A 412 -15.34 6.27 -16.11
CA PHE A 412 -14.28 7.26 -16.34
C PHE A 412 -14.39 7.88 -17.74
N VAL A 413 -14.72 7.07 -18.75
CA VAL A 413 -14.83 7.50 -20.15
C VAL A 413 -16.00 8.49 -20.32
N GLU A 414 -17.15 8.23 -19.68
CA GLU A 414 -18.26 9.18 -19.66
C GLU A 414 -17.87 10.46 -18.92
N ALA A 415 -17.23 10.33 -17.76
CA ALA A 415 -16.92 11.46 -16.88
C ALA A 415 -15.88 12.44 -17.46
N ILE A 416 -14.95 11.99 -18.31
CA ILE A 416 -14.02 12.88 -19.00
C ILE A 416 -14.64 13.57 -20.23
N SER A 417 -15.81 13.11 -20.68
CA SER A 417 -16.55 13.68 -21.82
C SER A 417 -17.69 14.62 -21.39
N GLN A 418 -17.99 14.69 -20.10
CA GLN A 418 -19.02 15.56 -19.55
C GLN A 418 -18.45 16.80 -18.86
N PRO A 419 -19.26 17.86 -18.67
CA PRO A 419 -18.87 18.99 -17.84
C PRO A 419 -18.43 18.55 -16.44
N GLN A 420 -17.32 19.14 -15.98
CA GLN A 420 -16.75 18.80 -14.68
C GLN A 420 -17.66 19.28 -13.55
N VAL A 421 -18.02 18.38 -12.65
CA VAL A 421 -18.65 18.71 -11.37
C VAL A 421 -17.58 19.17 -10.37
N PRO A 422 -17.92 20.06 -9.41
CA PRO A 422 -17.09 20.34 -8.26
C PRO A 422 -16.52 19.06 -7.60
N PRO A 423 -15.22 19.07 -7.20
CA PRO A 423 -14.61 17.94 -6.52
C PRO A 423 -15.40 17.50 -5.26
N ASP A 424 -15.63 16.20 -5.15
CA ASP A 424 -16.33 15.53 -4.05
C ASP A 424 -17.76 15.99 -3.77
N GLU A 425 -18.41 16.67 -4.72
CA GLU A 425 -19.80 17.13 -4.60
C GLU A 425 -20.79 16.01 -4.27
N HIS A 426 -20.61 14.84 -4.88
CA HIS A 426 -21.48 13.68 -4.71
C HIS A 426 -20.96 12.67 -3.68
N MET A 427 -20.00 13.08 -2.85
CA MET A 427 -19.52 12.24 -1.77
C MET A 427 -20.47 12.37 -0.56
N PRO A 428 -21.04 11.26 -0.04
CA PRO A 428 -22.05 11.32 1.01
C PRO A 428 -21.63 12.14 2.25
N VAL A 429 -20.41 11.93 2.76
CA VAL A 429 -19.93 12.65 3.95
C VAL A 429 -19.70 14.14 3.70
N VAL A 430 -19.39 14.55 2.46
CA VAL A 430 -19.19 15.96 2.11
C VAL A 430 -20.54 16.67 2.02
N GLN A 431 -21.53 16.01 1.43
CA GLN A 431 -22.91 16.50 1.36
C GLN A 431 -23.53 16.64 2.74
N GLU A 432 -23.39 15.61 3.59
CA GLU A 432 -23.94 15.59 4.95
C GLU A 432 -23.33 16.70 5.82
N LYS A 433 -22.00 16.86 5.78
CA LYS A 433 -21.30 17.82 6.64
C LYS A 433 -21.23 19.24 6.08
N GLN A 434 -21.60 19.45 4.81
CA GLN A 434 -21.56 20.74 4.12
C GLN A 434 -20.22 21.50 4.27
N LEU A 435 -19.11 20.76 4.35
CA LEU A 435 -17.80 21.35 4.64
C LEU A 435 -17.35 22.31 3.55
N GLY A 436 -17.69 21.98 2.30
CA GLY A 436 -17.37 22.75 1.10
C GLY A 436 -15.89 22.66 0.72
N ARG A 437 -15.45 23.64 -0.07
CA ARG A 437 -14.08 23.79 -0.53
C ARG A 437 -13.56 25.20 -0.31
N CYS A 438 -12.26 25.38 -0.33
CA CYS A 438 -11.65 26.70 -0.31
C CYS A 438 -12.05 27.51 -1.54
N SER A 439 -12.40 28.78 -1.35
CA SER A 439 -12.72 29.70 -2.46
C SER A 439 -11.48 30.23 -3.18
N LEU A 440 -10.29 30.02 -2.61
CA LEU A 440 -9.03 30.60 -3.07
C LEU A 440 -8.04 29.56 -3.63
N CYS A 441 -8.30 28.27 -3.45
CA CYS A 441 -7.47 27.19 -3.99
C CYS A 441 -8.26 25.88 -4.13
N ARG A 442 -7.65 24.86 -4.75
CA ARG A 442 -8.28 23.56 -5.04
C ARG A 442 -8.20 22.62 -3.84
N TYR A 443 -8.83 23.00 -2.73
CA TYR A 443 -8.75 22.28 -1.47
C TYR A 443 -10.16 21.96 -0.94
N VAL A 444 -10.53 20.69 -0.91
CA VAL A 444 -11.76 20.18 -0.29
C VAL A 444 -11.52 19.93 1.19
N TYR A 445 -12.41 20.43 2.03
CA TYR A 445 -12.29 20.28 3.48
C TYR A 445 -12.80 18.92 3.94
N THR A 446 -12.06 18.28 4.85
CA THR A 446 -12.43 16.95 5.40
C THR A 446 -13.02 17.01 6.81
N SER A 447 -12.86 18.16 7.48
CA SER A 447 -13.46 18.49 8.78
C SER A 447 -13.44 19.99 9.02
N GLU A 448 -14.20 20.46 10.02
CA GLU A 448 -14.17 21.87 10.46
C GLU A 448 -12.80 22.28 11.01
N THR A 449 -12.10 21.38 11.72
CA THR A 449 -10.72 21.60 12.17
C THR A 449 -9.80 21.80 10.98
N ASN A 450 -9.89 20.90 9.98
CA ASN A 450 -9.11 21.00 8.75
C ASN A 450 -9.38 22.32 7.98
N LYS A 451 -10.62 22.80 7.95
CA LYS A 451 -10.98 24.10 7.36
C LYS A 451 -10.31 25.28 8.08
N LYS A 452 -10.31 25.27 9.42
CA LYS A 452 -9.64 26.30 10.23
C LYS A 452 -8.13 26.29 10.02
N ASP A 453 -7.53 25.10 10.02
CA ASP A 453 -6.08 24.93 9.89
C ASP A 453 -5.61 25.29 8.48
N HIS A 454 -6.34 24.85 7.45
CA HIS A 454 -6.07 25.23 6.07
C HIS A 454 -6.03 26.75 5.88
N ARG A 455 -7.01 27.47 6.44
CA ARG A 455 -7.05 28.93 6.34
C ARG A 455 -5.83 29.57 7.00
N LYS A 456 -5.41 29.07 8.17
CA LYS A 456 -4.23 29.57 8.87
C LYS A 456 -2.97 29.32 8.06
N ILE A 457 -2.81 28.12 7.51
CA ILE A 457 -1.59 27.66 6.85
C ILE A 457 -1.43 28.28 5.45
N PHE A 458 -2.48 28.25 4.63
CA PHE A 458 -2.39 28.60 3.21
C PHE A 458 -2.96 29.98 2.86
N HIS A 459 -3.72 30.59 3.78
CA HIS A 459 -4.37 31.89 3.60
C HIS A 459 -4.25 32.77 4.85
N PRO A 460 -3.03 32.94 5.42
CA PRO A 460 -2.84 33.86 6.53
C PRO A 460 -3.27 35.27 6.12
N ARG A 461 -3.98 35.94 7.03
CA ARG A 461 -4.34 37.35 6.87
C ARG A 461 -3.14 38.25 7.08
#